data_AF-A0A3N5M4J2-F1
#
_entry.id   AF-A0A3N5M4J2-F1
#
_cell.length_a   1.000
_cell.length_b   1.000
_cell.length_c   1.000
_cell.angle_alpha   90.00
_cell.angle_beta   90.00
_cell.angle_gamma   90.00
#
_symmetry.space_group_name_H-M   'P 1'
#
loop_
_entity.id
_entity.type
_entity.pdbx_description
1 polymer ?
#
loop_
_entity_poly.entity_id
_entity_poly.type
_entity_poly.pdbx_seq_one_letter_code
_entity_poly.pdbx_strand_id
1 'polypeptide(L)'
;MISPVNFSRPAPRKLALLGTVCLLLVIRAGLRLARFKTLYGWLKRLEKRSRRRVTANGEQVASVVRSIRQAIDLLGWRSGCLPQALAARFLLKRRGFDAVLCIGVKKRDDGSLQAHAWVEYEGQVVVGGIGPELASYTPLPDLDRVVL
;
A
#
# COMPACT_ATOMS: atom_id res chain seq x y z
N MET A 1 -10.00 -25.21 19.13
CA MET A 1 -9.17 -24.51 20.14
C MET A 1 -8.62 -23.25 19.52
N ILE A 2 -9.23 -22.11 19.84
CA ILE A 2 -8.84 -20.78 19.34
C ILE A 2 -8.01 -20.16 20.46
N SER A 3 -6.70 -20.07 20.29
CA SER A 3 -5.79 -19.53 21.29
C SER A 3 -6.05 -18.02 21.51
N PRO A 4 -6.10 -17.53 22.76
CA PRO A 4 -6.25 -16.11 23.04
C PRO A 4 -4.96 -15.36 22.68
N VAL A 5 -5.05 -14.46 21.70
CA VAL A 5 -3.94 -13.60 21.30
C VAL A 5 -3.74 -12.52 22.37
N ASN A 6 -2.78 -12.74 23.26
CA ASN A 6 -2.45 -11.87 24.38
C ASN A 6 -1.81 -10.56 23.88
N PHE A 7 -2.56 -9.45 23.93
CA PHE A 7 -2.10 -8.09 23.65
C PHE A 7 -1.46 -7.48 24.90
N SER A 8 -0.15 -7.67 25.09
CA SER A 8 0.60 -6.93 26.12
C SER A 8 1.96 -6.46 25.61
N ARG A 9 1.98 -5.35 24.86
CA ARG A 9 3.10 -4.36 24.78
C ARG A 9 2.56 -2.99 24.25
N PRO A 10 2.37 -1.94 25.08
CA PRO A 10 1.65 -0.72 24.68
C PRO A 10 2.46 0.38 23.96
N ALA A 11 3.77 0.21 23.69
CA ALA A 11 4.60 1.31 23.17
C ALA A 11 5.00 1.28 21.66
N PRO A 12 5.19 0.14 20.95
CA PRO A 12 5.67 0.18 19.56
C PRO A 12 4.57 0.32 18.49
N ARG A 13 3.28 0.14 18.82
CA ARG A 13 2.18 0.27 17.82
C ARG A 13 1.91 1.71 17.42
N LYS A 14 1.99 2.66 18.37
CA LYS A 14 1.69 4.08 18.09
C LYS A 14 2.72 4.72 17.16
N LEU A 15 4.01 4.42 17.32
CA LEU A 15 5.04 4.89 16.39
C LEU A 15 4.90 4.29 14.99
N ALA A 16 4.52 3.01 14.87
CA ALA A 16 4.27 2.38 13.57
C ALA A 16 3.06 3.01 12.84
N LEU A 17 2.01 3.34 13.58
CA LEU A 17 0.85 4.08 13.07
C LEU A 17 1.23 5.50 12.65
N LEU A 18 1.95 6.24 13.51
CA LEU A 18 2.41 7.60 13.21
C LEU A 18 3.30 7.63 11.97
N GLY A 19 4.23 6.68 11.84
CA GLY A 19 5.06 6.53 10.65
C GLY A 19 4.25 6.24 9.39
N THR A 20 3.18 5.44 9.49
CA THR A 20 2.26 5.15 8.37
C THR A 20 1.47 6.39 7.96
N VAL A 21 0.97 7.16 8.94
CA VAL A 21 0.27 8.43 8.71
C VAL A 21 1.19 9.47 8.06
N CYS A 22 2.40 9.66 8.60
CA CYS A 22 3.40 10.56 8.01
C CYS A 22 3.77 10.14 6.58
N LEU A 23 3.94 8.84 6.32
CA LEU A 23 4.23 8.35 4.97
C LEU A 23 3.08 8.66 4.00
N LEU A 24 1.83 8.42 4.39
CA LEU A 24 0.66 8.76 3.57
C LEU A 24 0.60 10.26 3.26
N LEU A 25 0.86 11.10 4.26
CA LEU A 25 0.94 12.56 4.10
C LEU A 25 2.03 12.97 3.12
N VAL A 26 3.23 12.41 3.26
CA VAL A 26 4.37 12.70 2.37
C VAL A 26 4.09 12.23 0.95
N ILE A 27 3.52 11.04 0.76
CA ILE A 27 3.14 10.54 -0.56
C ILE A 27 2.09 11.47 -1.17
N ARG A 28 1.05 11.84 -0.42
CA ARG A 28 -0.01 12.73 -0.92
C ARG A 28 0.52 14.12 -1.26
N ALA A 29 1.35 14.71 -0.41
CA ALA A 29 2.00 15.98 -0.66
C ALA A 29 2.92 15.88 -1.89
N GLY A 30 3.72 14.82 -1.99
CA GLY A 30 4.60 14.56 -3.13
C GLY A 30 3.83 14.40 -4.44
N LEU A 31 2.68 13.72 -4.43
CA LEU A 31 1.79 13.61 -5.60
C LEU A 31 1.18 14.96 -6.02
N ARG A 32 1.07 15.92 -5.08
CA ARG A 32 0.51 17.26 -5.34
C ARG A 32 1.56 18.30 -5.71
N LEU A 33 2.78 18.19 -5.16
CA LEU A 33 3.86 19.17 -5.29
C LEU A 33 4.96 18.75 -6.28
N ALA A 34 5.15 17.46 -6.51
CA ALA A 34 6.23 16.95 -7.35
C ALA A 34 5.71 16.15 -8.54
N ARG A 35 6.52 16.06 -9.60
CA ARG A 35 6.26 15.14 -10.70
C ARG A 35 6.29 13.71 -10.15
N PHE A 36 5.24 12.94 -10.42
CA PHE A 36 5.07 11.54 -10.00
C PHE A 36 6.34 10.69 -10.16
N LYS A 37 7.07 10.88 -11.28
CA LYS A 37 8.33 10.19 -11.57
C LYS A 37 9.41 10.39 -10.49
N THR A 38 9.54 11.61 -9.96
CA THR A 38 10.54 11.92 -8.93
C THR A 38 10.23 11.15 -7.66
N LEU A 39 8.99 11.28 -7.13
CA LEU A 39 8.55 10.60 -5.91
C LEU A 39 8.73 9.08 -6.02
N TYR A 40 8.33 8.49 -7.15
CA TYR A 40 8.45 7.06 -7.39
C TYR A 40 9.92 6.61 -7.43
N GLY A 41 10.81 7.38 -8.06
CA GLY A 41 12.25 7.11 -8.09
C GLY A 41 12.91 7.14 -6.70
N TRP A 42 12.54 8.10 -5.85
CA TRP A 42 13.01 8.16 -4.46
C TRP A 42 12.52 6.96 -3.65
N LEU A 43 11.25 6.57 -3.82
CA LEU A 43 10.66 5.42 -3.16
C LEU A 43 11.42 4.13 -3.52
N LYS A 44 11.70 3.91 -4.80
CA LYS A 44 12.44 2.74 -5.30
C LYS A 44 13.88 2.66 -4.78
N ARG A 45 14.55 3.82 -4.62
CA ARG A 45 15.90 3.89 -4.01
C ARG A 45 15.87 3.49 -2.53
N LEU A 46 14.87 3.96 -1.79
CA LEU A 46 14.69 3.62 -0.38
C LEU A 46 14.30 2.14 -0.19
N GLU A 47 13.47 1.59 -1.07
CA GLU A 47 13.13 0.16 -1.11
C GLU A 47 14.40 -0.70 -1.28
N LYS A 48 15.28 -0.35 -2.22
CA LYS A 48 16.57 -1.07 -2.42
C LYS A 48 17.48 -0.99 -1.21
N ARG A 49 17.54 0.16 -0.53
CA ARG A 49 18.41 0.37 0.64
C ARG A 49 17.94 -0.38 1.89
N SER A 50 16.63 -0.62 2.02
CA SER A 50 16.03 -1.24 3.21
C SER A 50 15.89 -2.77 3.12
N ARG A 51 16.55 -3.43 2.17
CA ARG A 51 16.49 -4.89 1.95
C ARG A 51 17.18 -5.70 3.06
N ARG A 52 16.98 -5.36 4.35
CA ARG A 52 17.26 -6.24 5.48
C ARG A 52 16.25 -7.39 5.40
N ARG A 53 16.74 -8.59 5.08
CA ARG A 53 15.98 -9.83 5.13
C ARG A 53 15.56 -10.09 6.58
N VAL A 54 14.36 -9.65 6.95
CA VAL A 54 13.65 -10.19 8.11
C VAL A 54 12.92 -11.44 7.60
N THR A 55 12.95 -12.52 8.37
CA THR A 55 12.23 -13.76 8.05
C THR A 55 10.75 -13.45 7.81
N ALA A 56 10.28 -13.77 6.60
CA ALA A 56 8.90 -13.53 6.18
C ALA A 56 7.97 -14.36 7.08
N ASN A 57 7.19 -13.68 7.91
CA ASN A 57 6.10 -14.28 8.66
C ASN A 57 4.81 -13.62 8.16
N GLY A 58 3.83 -14.41 7.70
CA GLY A 58 2.55 -13.91 7.20
C GLY A 58 1.82 -13.00 8.20
N GLU A 59 2.09 -13.16 9.50
CA GLU A 59 1.61 -12.28 10.55
C GLU A 59 2.07 -10.82 10.39
N GLN A 60 3.28 -10.60 9.86
CA GLN A 60 3.81 -9.27 9.60
C GLN A 60 3.05 -8.58 8.46
N VAL A 61 2.72 -9.29 7.38
CA VAL A 61 1.89 -8.76 6.27
C VAL A 61 0.54 -8.32 6.81
N ALA A 62 -0.13 -9.18 7.58
CA ALA A 62 -1.39 -8.86 8.23
C ALA A 62 -1.29 -7.66 9.20
N SER A 63 -0.16 -7.52 9.89
CA SER A 63 0.13 -6.36 10.73
C SER A 63 0.25 -5.07 9.91
N VAL A 64 0.98 -5.08 8.79
CA VAL A 64 1.09 -3.92 7.88
C VAL A 64 -0.28 -3.51 7.35
N VAL A 65 -1.04 -4.47 6.83
CA VAL A 65 -2.39 -4.23 6.29
C VAL A 65 -3.29 -3.62 7.35
N ARG A 66 -3.28 -4.14 8.58
CA ARG A 66 -4.04 -3.58 9.70
C ARG A 66 -3.61 -2.16 10.06
N SER A 67 -2.32 -1.87 10.11
CA SER A 67 -1.81 -0.52 10.39
C SER A 67 -2.24 0.48 9.33
N ILE A 68 -2.28 0.07 8.06
CA ILE A 68 -2.72 0.92 6.95
C ILE A 68 -4.22 1.18 7.03
N ARG A 69 -5.04 0.14 7.25
CA ARG A 69 -6.50 0.30 7.46
C ARG A 69 -6.79 1.24 8.63
N GLN A 70 -6.14 1.04 9.77
CA GLN A 70 -6.29 1.92 10.93
C GLN A 70 -5.86 3.37 10.63
N ALA A 71 -4.77 3.58 9.90
CA ALA A 71 -4.35 4.93 9.52
C ALA A 71 -5.38 5.60 8.60
N ILE A 72 -5.94 4.86 7.65
CA ILE A 72 -6.99 5.34 6.74
C ILE A 72 -8.25 5.73 7.52
N ASP A 73 -8.72 4.86 8.41
CA ASP A 73 -9.91 5.07 9.22
C ASP A 73 -9.72 6.28 10.16
N LEU A 74 -8.54 6.41 10.77
CA LEU A 74 -8.20 7.54 11.64
C LEU A 74 -8.18 8.88 10.90
N LEU A 75 -7.70 8.88 9.65
CA LEU A 75 -7.62 10.08 8.82
C LEU A 75 -8.95 10.44 8.16
N GLY A 76 -9.98 9.58 8.26
CA GLY A 76 -11.25 9.75 7.54
C GLY A 76 -11.08 9.77 6.01
N TRP A 77 -9.94 9.32 5.49
CA TRP A 77 -9.56 9.49 4.09
C TRP A 77 -10.05 8.33 3.23
N ARG A 78 -11.26 8.49 2.70
CA ARG A 78 -11.84 7.56 1.71
C ARG A 78 -11.29 7.73 0.28
N SER A 79 -10.54 8.79 -0.01
CA SER A 79 -10.41 9.34 -1.38
C SER A 79 -9.03 9.19 -2.05
N GLY A 80 -8.25 8.16 -1.75
CA GLY A 80 -6.96 7.97 -2.44
C GLY A 80 -6.46 6.53 -2.44
N CYS A 81 -7.03 5.68 -3.30
CA CYS A 81 -6.55 4.32 -3.54
C CYS A 81 -5.04 4.29 -3.89
N LEU A 82 -4.55 5.24 -4.68
CA LEU A 82 -3.14 5.32 -5.08
C LEU A 82 -2.18 5.62 -3.92
N PRO A 83 -2.36 6.68 -3.10
CA PRO A 83 -1.55 6.90 -1.90
C PRO A 83 -1.51 5.71 -0.95
N GLN A 84 -2.65 5.05 -0.75
CA GLN A 84 -2.77 3.88 0.13
C GLN A 84 -1.97 2.70 -0.41
N ALA A 85 -2.11 2.40 -1.70
CA ALA A 85 -1.39 1.32 -2.35
C ALA A 85 0.13 1.58 -2.39
N LEU A 86 0.56 2.82 -2.61
CA LEU A 86 1.98 3.21 -2.52
C LEU A 86 2.54 3.02 -1.11
N ALA A 87 1.83 3.48 -0.08
CA ALA A 87 2.26 3.30 1.31
C ALA A 87 2.34 1.81 1.69
N ALA A 88 1.37 1.01 1.24
CA ALA A 88 1.35 -0.44 1.42
C ALA A 88 2.55 -1.12 0.78
N ARG A 89 2.77 -0.90 -0.52
CA ARG A 89 3.93 -1.45 -1.23
C ARG A 89 5.23 -1.07 -0.53
N PHE A 90 5.40 0.21 -0.18
CA PHE A 90 6.62 0.67 0.47
C PHE A 90 6.85 -0.03 1.82
N LEU A 91 5.84 -0.10 2.68
CA LEU A 91 5.96 -0.72 4.01
C LEU A 91 6.19 -2.24 3.93
N LEU A 92 5.65 -2.90 2.91
CA LEU A 92 5.87 -4.31 2.65
C LEU A 92 7.28 -4.57 2.08
N LYS A 93 7.68 -3.82 1.03
CA LYS A 93 9.03 -3.89 0.42
C LYS A 93 10.12 -3.57 1.44
N ARG A 94 9.90 -2.60 2.32
CA ARG A 94 10.82 -2.23 3.41
C ARG A 94 11.06 -3.38 4.39
N ARG A 95 10.07 -4.26 4.58
CA ARG A 95 10.15 -5.45 5.43
C ARG A 95 10.63 -6.71 4.68
N GLY A 96 10.93 -6.60 3.39
CA GLY A 96 11.42 -7.70 2.57
C GLY A 96 10.33 -8.46 1.80
N PHE A 97 9.07 -8.03 1.88
CA PHE A 97 7.97 -8.64 1.13
C PHE A 97 7.94 -8.12 -0.31
N ASP A 98 7.83 -9.02 -1.29
CA ASP A 98 7.81 -8.66 -2.70
C ASP A 98 6.42 -8.19 -3.17
N ALA A 99 5.92 -7.12 -2.55
CA ALA A 99 4.61 -6.56 -2.85
C ALA A 99 4.59 -5.81 -4.20
N VAL A 100 3.61 -6.11 -5.06
CA VAL A 100 3.42 -5.49 -6.37
C VAL A 100 2.32 -4.44 -6.28
N LEU A 101 2.56 -3.26 -6.84
CA LEU A 101 1.55 -2.21 -6.96
C LEU A 101 0.84 -2.39 -8.30
N CYS A 102 -0.46 -2.66 -8.24
CA CYS A 102 -1.30 -2.81 -9.41
C CYS A 102 -2.20 -1.58 -9.54
N ILE A 103 -2.35 -1.07 -10.76
CA ILE A 103 -3.28 0.02 -11.08
C ILE A 103 -4.18 -0.49 -12.19
N GLY A 104 -5.48 -0.30 -12.05
CA GLY A 104 -6.46 -0.64 -13.06
C GLY A 104 -7.40 0.50 -13.32
N VAL A 105 -8.03 0.47 -14.50
CA VAL A 105 -9.07 1.42 -14.88
C VAL A 105 -10.33 0.67 -15.25
N LYS A 106 -11.48 1.22 -14.88
CA LYS A 106 -12.78 0.78 -15.38
C LYS A 106 -13.52 1.96 -15.97
N LYS A 107 -14.28 1.71 -17.02
CA LYS A 107 -15.21 2.68 -17.57
C LYS A 107 -16.53 2.55 -16.81
N ARG A 108 -17.07 3.67 -16.34
CA ARG A 108 -18.41 3.72 -15.74
C ARG A 108 -19.48 3.85 -16.82
N ASP A 109 -20.72 3.58 -16.43
CA ASP A 109 -21.88 3.69 -17.31
C ASP A 109 -22.10 5.12 -17.83
N ASP A 110 -21.66 6.13 -17.07
CA ASP A 110 -21.65 7.55 -17.46
C ASP A 110 -20.51 7.93 -18.44
N GLY A 111 -19.72 6.95 -18.88
CA GLY A 111 -18.59 7.15 -19.78
C GLY A 111 -17.31 7.64 -19.12
N SER A 112 -17.33 7.96 -17.82
CA SER A 112 -16.15 8.40 -17.08
C SER A 112 -15.18 7.23 -16.80
N LEU A 113 -13.88 7.53 -16.73
CA LEU A 113 -12.85 6.57 -16.36
C LEU A 113 -12.62 6.64 -14.85
N GLN A 114 -12.76 5.50 -14.18
CA GLN A 114 -12.41 5.33 -12.77
C GLN A 114 -11.11 4.55 -12.66
N ALA A 115 -10.07 5.23 -12.16
CA ALA A 115 -8.81 4.58 -11.80
C ALA A 115 -8.86 4.02 -10.38
N HIS A 116 -8.24 2.87 -10.19
CA HIS A 116 -8.12 2.20 -8.91
C HIS A 116 -6.75 1.59 -8.75
N ALA A 117 -6.27 1.51 -7.50
CA ALA A 117 -4.96 0.99 -7.18
C ALA A 117 -5.03 0.03 -6.00
N TRP A 118 -4.38 -1.12 -6.15
CA TRP A 118 -4.30 -2.16 -5.15
C TRP A 118 -2.88 -2.71 -5.04
N VAL A 119 -2.62 -3.48 -3.99
CA VAL A 119 -1.34 -4.14 -3.76
C VAL A 119 -1.55 -5.63 -3.69
N GLU A 120 -0.72 -6.36 -4.42
CA GLU A 120 -0.67 -7.81 -4.41
C GLU A 120 0.61 -8.30 -3.72
N TYR A 121 0.50 -9.40 -2.98
CA TYR A 121 1.62 -10.14 -2.41
C TYR A 121 1.34 -11.62 -2.63
N GLU A 122 2.28 -12.34 -3.25
CA GLU A 122 2.11 -13.78 -3.60
C GLU A 122 0.80 -14.08 -4.35
N GLY A 123 0.39 -13.18 -5.26
CA GLY A 123 -0.84 -13.32 -6.04
C GLY A 123 -2.14 -13.04 -5.27
N GLN A 124 -2.06 -12.58 -4.02
CA GLN A 124 -3.20 -12.21 -3.19
C GLN A 124 -3.28 -10.69 -3.00
N VAL A 125 -4.47 -10.13 -3.15
CA VAL A 125 -4.72 -8.71 -2.90
C VAL A 125 -4.71 -8.43 -1.41
N VAL A 126 -3.76 -7.63 -0.94
CA VAL A 126 -3.57 -7.32 0.48
C VAL A 126 -4.10 -5.95 0.89
N VAL A 127 -4.09 -4.97 -0.04
CA VAL A 127 -4.58 -3.59 0.19
C VAL A 127 -5.28 -3.08 -1.06
N GLY A 128 -6.35 -2.30 -0.88
CA GLY A 128 -7.02 -1.60 -1.99
C GLY A 128 -8.15 -2.38 -2.64
N GLY A 129 -8.87 -3.27 -1.96
CA GLY A 129 -10.12 -3.85 -2.47
C GLY A 129 -10.28 -5.33 -2.14
N ILE A 130 -11.43 -5.87 -2.55
CA ILE A 130 -11.80 -7.30 -2.41
C ILE A 130 -11.98 -7.86 -3.83
N GLY A 131 -11.44 -9.06 -4.07
CA GLY A 131 -11.29 -9.68 -5.40
C GLY A 131 -12.44 -9.53 -6.42
N PRO A 132 -13.73 -9.64 -6.07
CA PRO A 132 -14.82 -9.56 -7.04
C PRO A 132 -14.94 -8.19 -7.71
N GLU A 133 -14.65 -7.10 -6.97
CA GLU A 133 -14.75 -5.73 -7.50
C GLU A 133 -13.56 -5.40 -8.42
N LEU A 134 -12.42 -6.06 -8.20
CA LEU A 134 -11.20 -5.87 -8.97
C LEU A 134 -11.27 -6.52 -10.36
N ALA A 135 -12.09 -7.56 -10.53
CA ALA A 135 -12.29 -8.24 -11.81
C ALA A 135 -12.87 -7.32 -12.91
N SER A 136 -13.59 -6.25 -12.52
CA SER A 136 -14.12 -5.25 -13.45
C SER A 136 -13.10 -4.20 -13.92
N TYR A 137 -11.89 -4.18 -13.34
CA TYR A 137 -10.85 -3.25 -13.72
C TYR A 137 -9.89 -3.90 -14.71
N THR A 138 -9.58 -3.20 -15.79
CA THR A 138 -8.51 -3.61 -16.70
C THR A 138 -7.16 -3.19 -16.08
N PRO A 139 -6.27 -4.13 -15.74
CA PRO A 139 -4.97 -3.79 -15.19
C PRO A 139 -4.14 -3.05 -16.23
N LEU A 140 -3.58 -1.92 -15.84
CA LEU A 140 -2.58 -1.21 -16.63
C LEU A 140 -1.25 -1.96 -16.55
N PRO A 141 -0.38 -1.82 -17.58
CA PRO A 141 0.97 -2.37 -17.54
C PRO A 141 1.69 -1.93 -16.26
N ASP A 142 2.46 -2.85 -15.69
CA ASP A 142 3.18 -2.63 -14.44
C ASP A 142 3.87 -1.27 -14.45
N LEU A 143 3.62 -0.48 -13.41
CA LEU A 143 4.14 0.88 -13.29
C LEU A 143 5.68 0.90 -13.33
N ASP A 144 6.31 -0.20 -12.87
CA ASP A 144 7.76 -0.39 -12.96
C ASP A 144 8.27 -0.44 -14.41
N ARG A 145 7.43 -0.81 -15.39
CA ARG A 145 7.78 -0.81 -16.83
C ARG A 145 7.55 0.53 -17.51
N VAL A 146 6.61 1.34 -17.04
CA VAL A 146 6.18 2.60 -17.70
C VAL A 146 6.95 3.83 -17.19
N VAL A 147 7.46 3.77 -15.96
CA VAL A 147 8.18 4.90 -15.33
C VAL A 147 9.70 4.86 -15.58
N LEU A 148 10.22 3.78 -16.16
CA LEU A 148 11.61 3.65 -16.61
C LEU A 148 11.82 4.28 -18.00
#